data_AF-A0A7C5MCQ3-F1
#
_entry.id   AF-A0A7C5MCQ3-F1
#
_cell.length_a   1.000
_cell.length_b   1.000
_cell.length_c   1.000
_cell.angle_alpha   90.00
_cell.angle_beta   90.00
_cell.angle_gamma   90.00
#
_symmetry.space_group_name_H-M   'P 1'
#
loop_
_entity.id
_entity.type
_entity.pdbx_description
1 polymer ?
#
loop_
_entity_poly.entity_id
_entity_poly.type
_entity_poly.pdbx_seq_one_letter_code
_entity_poly.pdbx_strand_id
1 'polypeptide(L)'
;MIIRLDAIPEKEYHGTIQTVSSVAASLERNSPLRYFTCDVNITDAGRDLKRIRPGMNLRADVVLQKYDSCFVVPAGAVTYREREKDYVVFVKQGDRFVPRPVQTGLSSHGEAVILSGVEEGELIALSNPYETRKLYLPDFSKAATQDGRGMPGGMPPGGMMRRMMGGGGR
;
A
#
# COMPACT_ATOMS: atom_id res chain seq x y z
N MET A 1 22.27 2.88 -14.97
CA MET A 1 21.41 4.02 -14.57
C MET A 1 21.17 4.88 -15.79
N ILE A 2 20.01 5.52 -15.86
CA ILE A 2 19.62 6.40 -16.98
C ILE A 2 19.65 7.85 -16.49
N ILE A 3 20.26 8.75 -17.26
CA ILE A 3 20.49 10.15 -16.91
C ILE A 3 19.89 11.02 -18.02
N ARG A 4 19.09 12.01 -17.62
CA ARG A 4 18.46 12.98 -18.51
C ARG A 4 18.83 14.38 -18.06
N LEU A 5 19.38 15.19 -18.96
CA LEU A 5 19.80 16.56 -18.67
C LEU A 5 18.69 17.53 -19.08
N ASP A 6 18.35 18.49 -18.23
CA ASP A 6 17.26 19.43 -18.52
C ASP A 6 17.55 20.29 -19.77
N ALA A 7 18.83 20.57 -20.06
CA ALA A 7 19.20 21.34 -21.24
C ALA A 7 19.41 20.51 -22.51
N ILE A 8 19.31 19.17 -22.43
CA ILE A 8 19.34 18.25 -23.57
C ILE A 8 18.24 17.20 -23.35
N PRO A 9 16.97 17.62 -23.30
CA PRO A 9 15.85 16.73 -22.95
C PRO A 9 15.61 15.63 -23.99
N GLU A 10 16.12 15.81 -25.22
CA GLU A 10 16.01 14.85 -26.32
C GLU A 10 16.97 13.66 -26.22
N LYS A 11 17.87 13.63 -25.23
CA LYS A 11 18.85 12.55 -25.05
C LYS A 11 18.81 11.93 -23.67
N GLU A 12 19.01 10.63 -23.67
CA GLU A 12 19.30 9.84 -22.49
C GLU A 12 20.76 9.40 -22.52
N TYR A 13 21.40 9.44 -21.35
CA TYR A 13 22.77 9.01 -21.14
C TYR A 13 22.79 7.86 -20.15
N HIS A 14 23.78 6.98 -20.30
CA HIS A 14 23.99 5.86 -19.41
C HIS A 14 25.12 6.17 -18.45
N GLY A 15 24.87 5.88 -17.17
CA GLY A 15 25.87 6.05 -16.14
C GLY A 15 25.95 4.90 -15.15
N THR A 16 27.10 4.84 -14.48
CA THR A 16 27.38 3.94 -13.36
C THR A 16 27.78 4.76 -12.14
N ILE A 17 27.20 4.42 -10.99
CA ILE A 17 27.54 5.03 -9.71
C ILE A 17 28.93 4.52 -9.32
N GLN A 18 29.89 5.42 -9.12
CA GLN A 18 31.23 5.08 -8.66
C GLN A 18 31.31 5.03 -7.14
N THR A 19 30.72 6.03 -6.49
CA THR A 19 30.77 6.18 -5.04
C THR A 19 29.41 6.69 -4.54
N VAL A 20 29.08 6.32 -3.31
CA VAL A 20 27.98 6.89 -2.55
C VAL A 20 28.56 7.35 -1.23
N SER A 21 28.29 8.61 -0.85
CA SER A 21 28.72 9.14 0.44
C SER A 21 28.21 8.26 1.58
N SER A 22 29.04 7.99 2.58
CA SER A 22 28.63 7.29 3.80
C SER A 22 27.86 8.19 4.77
N VAL A 23 27.99 9.51 4.60
CA VAL A 23 27.34 10.52 5.45
C VAL A 23 26.23 11.19 4.66
N ALA A 24 25.03 11.18 5.24
CA ALA A 24 23.89 11.89 4.69
C ALA A 24 23.98 13.38 5.03
N ALA A 25 23.82 14.24 4.04
CA ALA A 25 23.84 15.69 4.19
C ALA A 25 22.42 16.27 4.07
N SER A 26 22.18 17.41 4.72
CA SER A 26 20.98 18.22 4.47
C SER A 26 21.30 19.25 3.41
N LEU A 27 20.46 19.33 2.38
CA LEU A 27 20.64 20.31 1.30
C LEU A 27 20.31 21.74 1.75
N GLU A 28 19.36 21.87 2.69
CA GLU A 28 18.91 23.14 3.25
C GLU A 28 18.99 23.13 4.79
N ARG A 29 19.27 24.30 5.38
CA ARG A 29 19.19 24.47 6.84
C ARG A 29 17.75 24.22 7.29
N ASN A 30 17.57 23.26 8.20
CA ASN A 30 16.29 22.82 8.78
C ASN A 30 15.41 21.89 7.91
N SER A 31 15.94 21.30 6.84
CA SER A 31 15.19 20.24 6.14
C SER A 31 15.32 18.90 6.87
N PRO A 32 14.20 18.18 7.15
CA PRO A 32 14.25 16.81 7.66
C PRO A 32 14.79 15.83 6.61
N LEU A 33 14.85 16.23 5.33
CA LEU A 33 15.34 15.39 4.26
C LEU A 33 16.87 15.29 4.29
N ARG A 34 17.33 14.05 4.21
CA ARG A 34 18.75 13.69 4.17
C ARG A 34 19.06 13.10 2.81
N TYR A 35 20.10 13.61 2.18
CA TYR A 35 20.54 13.20 0.85
C TYR A 35 21.91 12.55 0.92
N PHE A 36 22.12 11.54 0.10
CA PHE A 36 23.43 10.94 -0.11
C PHE A 36 23.96 11.41 -1.46
N THR A 37 25.11 12.08 -1.45
CA THR A 37 25.79 12.48 -2.68
C THR A 37 26.40 11.24 -3.32
N CYS A 38 26.24 11.12 -4.63
CA CYS A 38 26.80 10.02 -5.42
C CYS A 38 27.63 10.61 -6.56
N ASP A 39 28.83 10.06 -6.76
CA ASP A 39 29.61 10.35 -7.96
C ASP A 39 29.23 9.34 -9.04
N VAL A 40 28.89 9.84 -10.22
CA VAL A 40 28.40 9.02 -11.34
C VAL A 40 29.28 9.25 -12.56
N ASN A 41 29.73 8.16 -13.17
CA ASN A 41 30.44 8.21 -14.44
C ASN A 41 29.46 8.03 -15.59
N ILE A 42 29.46 8.96 -16.54
CA ILE A 42 28.63 8.89 -17.75
C ILE A 42 29.45 8.25 -18.87
N THR A 43 28.97 7.15 -19.44
CA THR A 43 29.77 6.30 -20.33
C THR A 43 29.61 6.64 -21.82
N ASP A 44 28.57 7.37 -22.20
CA ASP A 44 28.16 7.57 -23.61
C ASP A 44 27.99 9.05 -24.02
N ALA A 45 28.48 10.00 -23.21
CA ALA A 45 28.38 11.43 -23.49
C ALA A 45 29.25 11.95 -24.66
N GLY A 46 30.08 11.11 -25.29
CA GLY A 46 31.23 11.53 -26.10
C GLY A 46 30.99 12.67 -27.11
N ARG A 47 29.92 12.61 -27.92
CA ARG A 47 29.61 13.65 -28.92
C ARG A 47 28.99 14.91 -28.30
N ASP A 48 28.31 14.77 -27.17
CA ASP A 48 27.60 15.86 -26.49
C ASP A 48 28.39 16.44 -25.32
N LEU A 49 29.60 15.93 -25.03
CA LEU A 49 30.43 16.40 -23.92
C LEU A 49 30.66 17.92 -23.94
N LYS A 50 30.74 18.54 -25.14
CA LYS A 50 30.86 19.99 -25.32
C LYS A 50 29.60 20.78 -24.91
N ARG A 51 28.44 20.12 -24.91
CA ARG A 51 27.13 20.67 -24.54
C ARG A 51 26.84 20.48 -23.04
N ILE A 52 27.54 19.56 -22.38
CA ILE A 52 27.39 19.28 -20.95
C ILE A 52 28.34 20.21 -20.17
N ARG A 53 27.78 21.04 -19.31
CA ARG A 53 28.50 22.03 -18.49
C ARG A 53 28.26 21.77 -17.00
N PRO A 54 29.24 22.09 -16.13
CA PRO A 54 29.01 22.06 -14.69
C PRO A 54 27.84 22.95 -14.28
N GLY A 55 27.08 22.51 -13.26
CA GLY A 55 25.92 23.24 -12.73
C GLY A 55 24.60 22.99 -13.48
N MET A 56 24.59 22.13 -14.50
CA MET A 56 23.35 21.72 -15.16
C MET A 56 22.54 20.80 -14.26
N ASN A 57 21.23 21.05 -14.21
CA ASN A 57 20.29 20.14 -13.58
C ASN A 57 20.09 18.89 -14.45
N LEU A 58 19.89 17.77 -13.76
CA LEU A 58 19.61 16.49 -14.39
C LEU A 58 18.62 15.71 -13.55
N ARG A 59 17.96 14.75 -14.20
CA ARG A 59 17.22 13.68 -13.57
C ARG A 59 17.93 12.36 -13.81
N ALA A 60 18.00 11.56 -12.75
CA ALA A 60 18.68 10.28 -12.73
C ALA A 60 17.71 9.19 -12.28
N ASP A 61 17.55 8.15 -13.09
CA ASP A 61 16.78 6.97 -12.73
C ASP A 61 17.75 5.82 -12.43
N VAL A 62 17.79 5.43 -11.16
CA VAL A 62 18.65 4.35 -10.65
C VAL A 62 17.86 3.06 -10.63
N VAL A 63 18.28 2.10 -11.46
CA VAL A 63 17.70 0.76 -11.48
C VAL A 63 18.29 -0.02 -10.32
N LEU A 64 17.50 -0.26 -9.26
CA LEU A 64 17.94 -0.99 -8.07
C LEU A 64 18.01 -2.50 -8.31
N GLN A 65 17.05 -3.03 -9.06
CA GLN A 65 16.97 -4.44 -9.36
C GLN A 65 16.31 -4.65 -10.73
N LYS A 66 16.82 -5.62 -11.48
CA LYS A 66 16.30 -6.02 -12.78
C LYS A 66 16.12 -7.53 -12.78
N TYR A 67 15.01 -7.98 -13.33
CA TYR A 67 14.74 -9.39 -13.59
C TYR A 67 14.70 -9.58 -15.10
N ASP A 68 15.52 -10.47 -15.65
CA ASP A 68 15.56 -10.72 -17.10
C ASP A 68 14.41 -11.62 -17.58
N SER A 69 13.90 -12.47 -16.68
CA SER A 69 12.73 -13.32 -16.94
C SER A 69 11.93 -13.46 -15.66
N CYS A 70 10.67 -12.98 -15.69
CA CYS A 70 9.72 -13.07 -14.59
C CYS A 70 8.31 -12.80 -15.10
N PHE A 71 7.30 -13.26 -14.34
CA PHE A 71 5.91 -12.86 -14.56
C PHE A 71 5.52 -11.74 -13.62
N VAL A 72 4.74 -10.77 -14.10
CA VAL A 72 4.16 -9.71 -13.28
C VAL A 72 2.68 -9.99 -13.13
N VAL A 73 2.22 -10.03 -11.88
CA VAL A 73 0.82 -10.30 -11.54
C VAL A 73 0.31 -9.23 -10.58
N PRO A 74 -1.01 -9.02 -10.48
CA PRO A 74 -1.58 -8.19 -9.43
C PRO A 74 -1.18 -8.74 -8.06
N ALA A 75 -0.81 -7.87 -7.12
CA ALA A 75 -0.36 -8.27 -5.78
C ALA A 75 -1.40 -9.11 -5.04
N GLY A 76 -2.70 -8.88 -5.29
CA GLY A 76 -3.79 -9.68 -4.72
C GLY A 76 -3.82 -11.15 -5.19
N ALA A 77 -3.21 -11.47 -6.33
CA ALA A 77 -3.14 -12.84 -6.86
C ALA A 77 -2.15 -13.72 -6.07
N VAL A 78 -1.21 -13.09 -5.37
CA VAL A 78 -0.22 -13.77 -4.54
C VAL A 78 -0.74 -13.81 -3.11
N THR A 79 -0.82 -15.00 -2.54
CA THR A 79 -1.25 -15.22 -1.15
C THR A 79 -0.07 -15.71 -0.32
N TYR A 80 0.22 -15.02 0.78
CA TYR A 80 1.16 -15.50 1.77
C TYR A 80 0.45 -16.44 2.76
N ARG A 81 1.00 -17.64 2.98
CA ARG A 81 0.48 -18.58 3.97
C ARG A 81 1.37 -18.56 5.21
N GLU A 82 0.80 -18.10 6.32
CA GLU A 82 1.57 -17.92 7.56
C GLU A 82 2.05 -19.24 8.17
N ARG A 83 1.27 -20.32 8.03
CA ARG A 83 1.60 -21.63 8.59
C ARG A 83 2.79 -22.29 7.88
N GLU A 84 2.76 -22.27 6.54
CA GLU A 84 3.80 -22.83 5.69
C GLU A 84 4.97 -21.86 5.44
N LYS A 85 4.78 -20.57 5.77
CA LYS A 85 5.73 -19.47 5.53
C LYS A 85 6.17 -19.36 4.07
N ASP A 86 5.21 -19.49 3.16
CA ASP A 86 5.45 -19.44 1.72
C ASP A 86 4.45 -18.52 0.99
N TYR A 87 4.82 -18.16 -0.24
CA TYR A 87 3.93 -17.47 -1.17
C TYR A 87 3.35 -18.47 -2.14
N VAL A 88 2.05 -18.39 -2.38
CA VAL A 88 1.34 -19.22 -3.35
C VAL A 88 0.52 -18.39 -4.30
N VAL A 89 0.35 -18.91 -5.51
CA VAL A 89 -0.72 -18.50 -6.42
C VAL A 89 -1.70 -19.65 -6.62
N PHE A 90 -2.89 -19.33 -7.06
CA PHE A 90 -3.92 -20.34 -7.32
C PHE A 90 -4.07 -20.53 -8.83
N VAL A 91 -3.56 -21.65 -9.36
CA VAL A 91 -3.61 -21.95 -10.79
C VAL A 91 -4.90 -22.70 -11.12
N LYS A 92 -5.58 -22.31 -12.20
CA LYS A 92 -6.78 -22.97 -12.70
C LYS A 92 -6.42 -24.33 -13.32
N GLN A 93 -6.99 -25.40 -12.77
CA GLN A 93 -6.93 -26.75 -13.30
C GLN A 93 -8.36 -27.28 -13.49
N GLY A 94 -8.82 -27.30 -14.75
CA GLY A 94 -10.22 -27.57 -15.07
C GLY A 94 -11.14 -26.53 -14.42
N ASP A 95 -12.05 -26.99 -13.56
CA ASP A 95 -13.02 -26.15 -12.84
C ASP A 95 -12.56 -25.73 -11.43
N ARG A 96 -11.33 -26.07 -11.04
CA ARG A 96 -10.82 -25.80 -9.69
C ARG A 96 -9.55 -24.95 -9.72
N PHE A 97 -9.27 -24.33 -8.58
CA PHE A 97 -8.05 -23.58 -8.35
C PHE A 97 -7.15 -24.33 -7.37
N VAL A 98 -5.92 -24.64 -7.79
CA VAL A 98 -4.97 -25.41 -6.98
C VAL A 98 -3.87 -24.47 -6.49
N PRO A 99 -3.58 -24.42 -5.18
CA PRO A 99 -2.47 -23.61 -4.67
C PRO A 99 -1.14 -24.17 -5.17
N ARG A 100 -0.29 -23.29 -5.69
CA ARG A 100 1.05 -23.61 -6.13
C ARG A 100 2.06 -22.66 -5.48
N PRO A 101 3.08 -23.18 -4.78
CA PRO A 101 4.17 -22.38 -4.25
C PRO A 101 4.90 -21.63 -5.35
N VAL A 102 5.21 -20.37 -5.10
CA VAL A 102 5.94 -19.49 -6.01
C VAL A 102 7.08 -18.79 -5.28
N GLN A 103 8.13 -18.45 -6.02
CA GLN A 103 9.13 -17.51 -5.54
C GLN A 103 8.78 -16.12 -6.06
N THR A 104 8.66 -15.17 -5.15
CA THR A 104 8.34 -13.78 -5.47
C THR A 104 9.57 -12.90 -5.44
N GLY A 105 9.61 -11.91 -6.32
CA GLY A 105 10.61 -10.85 -6.33
C GLY A 105 10.11 -9.60 -5.62
N LEU A 106 10.45 -8.44 -6.18
CA LEU A 106 9.97 -7.15 -5.71
C LEU A 106 8.45 -7.04 -5.94
N SER A 107 7.77 -6.45 -4.97
CA SER A 107 6.37 -6.03 -5.10
C SER A 107 6.30 -4.52 -4.98
N SER A 108 5.62 -3.85 -5.90
CA SER A 108 5.45 -2.39 -5.86
C SER A 108 4.16 -1.99 -6.58
N HIS A 109 3.56 -0.86 -6.18
CA HIS A 109 2.40 -0.25 -6.85
C HIS A 109 1.21 -1.19 -7.13
N GLY A 110 1.00 -2.22 -6.31
CA GLY A 110 -0.10 -3.18 -6.48
C GLY A 110 0.22 -4.33 -7.44
N GLU A 111 1.46 -4.45 -7.88
CA GLU A 111 2.00 -5.56 -8.67
C GLU A 111 3.01 -6.36 -7.85
N ALA A 112 3.13 -7.65 -8.17
CA ALA A 112 4.10 -8.56 -7.60
C ALA A 112 4.81 -9.31 -8.73
N VAL A 113 6.13 -9.44 -8.58
CA VAL A 113 6.97 -10.22 -9.49
C VAL A 113 6.99 -11.68 -9.04
N ILE A 114 6.75 -12.62 -9.95
CA ILE A 114 6.95 -14.05 -9.77
C ILE A 114 8.18 -14.48 -10.55
N LEU A 115 9.18 -14.99 -9.84
CA LEU A 115 10.45 -15.47 -10.38
C LEU A 115 10.38 -16.92 -10.82
N SER A 116 9.59 -17.74 -10.12
CA SER A 116 9.40 -19.16 -10.46
C SER A 116 8.12 -19.71 -9.85
N GLY A 117 7.66 -20.85 -10.39
CA GLY A 117 6.48 -21.59 -9.93
C GLY A 117 5.24 -21.41 -10.81
N VAL A 118 5.31 -20.63 -11.89
CA VAL A 118 4.23 -20.45 -12.87
C VAL A 118 4.81 -20.60 -14.27
N GLU A 119 4.03 -21.15 -15.19
CA GLU A 119 4.37 -21.32 -16.60
C GLU A 119 3.59 -20.35 -17.48
N GLU A 120 4.12 -20.06 -18.66
CA GLU A 120 3.45 -19.19 -19.63
C GLU A 120 2.10 -19.80 -20.08
N GLY A 121 1.07 -18.96 -20.13
CA GLY A 121 -0.29 -19.38 -20.53
C GLY A 121 -1.14 -19.97 -19.41
N GLU A 122 -0.60 -20.16 -18.21
CA GLU A 122 -1.39 -20.60 -17.06
C GLU A 122 -2.35 -19.50 -16.57
N LEU A 123 -3.59 -19.88 -16.29
CA LEU A 123 -4.58 -18.98 -15.71
C LEU A 123 -4.49 -19.04 -14.19
N ILE A 124 -4.25 -17.89 -13.55
CA ILE A 124 -4.23 -17.77 -12.09
C ILE A 124 -5.43 -16.98 -11.56
N ALA A 125 -5.83 -17.24 -10.32
CA ALA A 125 -6.85 -16.44 -9.66
C ALA A 125 -6.30 -15.05 -9.30
N LEU A 126 -7.11 -14.00 -9.48
CA LEU A 126 -6.75 -12.63 -9.13
C LEU A 126 -6.76 -12.36 -7.62
N SER A 127 -7.37 -13.26 -6.85
CA SER A 127 -7.43 -13.27 -5.39
C SER A 127 -7.56 -14.70 -4.89
N ASN A 128 -7.25 -14.95 -3.62
CA ASN A 128 -7.47 -16.25 -3.01
C ASN A 128 -8.96 -16.67 -3.11
N PRO A 129 -9.31 -17.69 -3.91
CA PRO A 129 -10.71 -18.07 -4.13
C PRO A 129 -11.33 -18.79 -2.93
N TYR A 130 -10.52 -19.18 -1.95
CA TYR A 130 -10.95 -19.86 -0.72
C TYR A 130 -10.95 -18.93 0.50
N GLU A 131 -10.56 -17.68 0.33
CA GLU A 131 -10.62 -16.69 1.40
C GLU A 131 -12.07 -16.26 1.62
N THR A 132 -12.65 -16.69 2.74
CA THR A 132 -13.96 -16.19 3.15
C THR A 132 -13.78 -14.84 3.81
N ARG A 133 -14.01 -13.75 3.06
CA ARG A 133 -14.14 -12.42 3.68
C ARG A 133 -15.32 -12.45 4.64
N LYS A 134 -15.05 -12.37 5.95
CA LYS A 134 -16.09 -12.07 6.94
C LYS A 134 -16.57 -10.64 6.69
N LEU A 135 -17.65 -10.51 5.94
CA LEU A 135 -18.34 -9.24 5.79
C LEU A 135 -18.96 -8.89 7.15
N TYR A 136 -18.35 -7.94 7.85
CA TYR A 136 -18.99 -7.31 8.99
C TYR A 136 -20.07 -6.36 8.45
N LEU A 137 -21.31 -6.81 8.45
CA LEU A 137 -22.45 -5.91 8.30
C LEU A 137 -22.53 -5.05 9.56
N PRO A 138 -22.56 -3.71 9.44
CA PRO A 138 -22.89 -2.85 10.57
C PRO A 138 -24.26 -3.26 11.12
N ASP A 139 -24.35 -3.43 12.43
CA ASP A 139 -25.61 -3.77 13.08
C ASP A 139 -26.52 -2.53 13.11
N PHE A 140 -27.36 -2.39 12.08
CA PHE A 140 -28.32 -1.30 11.97
C PHE A 140 -29.50 -1.42 12.94
N SER A 141 -29.60 -2.51 13.72
CA SER A 141 -30.71 -2.69 14.69
C SER A 141 -30.63 -1.72 15.87
N LYS A 142 -29.46 -1.12 16.13
CA LYS A 142 -29.26 -0.11 17.19
C LYS A 142 -29.75 1.30 16.84
N ALA A 143 -30.17 1.56 15.60
CA ALA A 143 -30.67 2.87 15.19
C ALA A 143 -32.19 3.07 15.42
N ALA A 144 -32.93 2.03 15.81
CA ALA A 144 -34.39 2.08 15.90
C ALA A 144 -34.96 2.43 17.30
N THR A 145 -34.14 2.52 18.34
CA THR A 145 -34.62 2.69 19.73
C THR A 145 -34.41 4.06 20.35
N GLN A 146 -34.10 5.09 19.56
CA GLN A 146 -33.93 6.43 20.11
C GLN A 146 -34.51 7.53 19.21
N ASP A 147 -35.80 7.45 18.91
CA ASP A 147 -36.57 8.68 18.70
C ASP A 147 -38.06 8.49 18.99
N GLY A 148 -38.56 9.28 19.95
CA GLY A 148 -39.94 9.16 20.45
C GLY A 148 -40.19 10.01 21.69
N ARG A 149 -39.66 11.25 21.71
CA ARG A 149 -40.03 12.24 22.74
C ARG A 149 -41.32 12.96 22.32
N GLY A 150 -42.42 12.70 23.05
CA GLY A 150 -43.29 13.76 23.59
C GLY A 150 -44.65 14.06 22.92
N MET A 151 -45.64 14.33 23.81
CA MET A 151 -46.79 15.28 23.75
C MET A 151 -48.18 14.65 24.08
N PRO A 152 -49.25 15.41 24.46
CA PRO A 152 -49.50 16.00 25.79
C PRO A 152 -50.97 15.90 26.32
N GLY A 153 -51.19 16.06 27.64
CA GLY A 153 -52.39 16.70 28.26
C GLY A 153 -53.76 15.97 28.36
N GLY A 154 -54.41 16.01 29.54
CA GLY A 154 -55.89 15.92 29.66
C GLY A 154 -56.54 15.35 30.94
N MET A 155 -56.77 16.21 31.95
CA MET A 155 -57.89 16.27 32.94
C MET A 155 -58.09 15.23 34.09
N PRO A 156 -58.32 15.67 35.36
CA PRO A 156 -58.66 14.84 36.55
C PRO A 156 -60.19 14.75 36.82
N PRO A 157 -60.69 13.82 37.67
CA PRO A 157 -61.11 14.16 39.06
C PRO A 157 -60.90 13.00 40.08
N GLY A 158 -60.50 13.23 41.35
CA GLY A 158 -61.36 13.51 42.53
C GLY A 158 -61.77 12.19 43.24
N GLY A 159 -61.61 11.92 44.53
CA GLY A 159 -61.05 12.54 45.73
C GLY A 159 -61.53 11.71 46.95
N MET A 160 -60.75 11.60 48.04
CA MET A 160 -61.19 11.72 49.44
C MET A 160 -60.17 11.15 50.47
N MET A 161 -59.72 12.08 51.31
CA MET A 161 -59.60 12.04 52.78
C MET A 161 -58.78 10.95 53.52
N ARG A 162 -57.62 11.41 54.02
CA ARG A 162 -57.30 11.72 55.45
C ARG A 162 -57.28 10.58 56.47
N ARG A 163 -56.12 10.40 57.17
CA ARG A 163 -55.89 10.55 58.64
C ARG A 163 -54.44 10.07 58.96
N MET A 164 -53.49 10.92 59.35
CA MET A 164 -53.15 11.46 60.70
C MET A 164 -52.43 10.48 61.67
N MET A 165 -51.35 11.00 62.29
CA MET A 165 -50.57 10.55 63.48
C MET A 165 -49.60 9.36 63.33
N GLY A 166 -48.40 9.33 63.92
CA GLY A 166 -47.69 10.26 64.82
C GLY A 166 -46.43 9.62 65.45
N GLY A 167 -45.53 10.45 66.01
CA GLY A 167 -44.47 10.11 67.00
C GLY A 167 -43.21 9.42 66.46
N GLY A 168 -41.95 9.80 66.73
CA GLY A 168 -41.37 10.62 67.79
C GLY A 168 -40.61 9.73 68.79
N GLY A 169 -39.27 9.86 68.90
CA GLY A 169 -38.57 9.52 70.14
C GLY A 169 -37.17 8.89 70.03
N ARG A 170 -36.19 9.74 70.37
CA ARG A 170 -34.89 9.50 71.03
C ARG A 170 -33.76 8.84 70.25
#